data_AF-A0A2C9GR34-F1
#
_entry.id   AF-A0A2C9GR34-F1
#
_cell.length_a   1.000
_cell.length_b   1.000
_cell.length_c   1.000
_cell.angle_alpha   90.00
_cell.angle_beta   90.00
_cell.angle_gamma   90.00
#
_symmetry.space_group_name_H-M   'P 1'
#
loop_
_entity.id
_entity.type
_entity.pdbx_description
1 polymer ?
#
loop_
_entity_poly.entity_id
_entity_poly.type
_entity_poly.pdbx_seq_one_letter_code
_entity_poly.pdbx_strand_id
1 'polypeptide(L)'
;MATAIRAAAGSRSLKQLLSELKAIRSAEDSGAFALASKYITDQYRRFETTEQQHCRAKEELQFTAETYRCYLESLRKLKDLNESYRGKGERSIRDTADMVGFKLPHDPK
;
A
#
# COMPACT_ATOMS: atom_id res chain seq x y z
N MET A 1 -24.78 13.23 -24.42
CA MET A 1 -23.74 14.09 -23.83
C MET A 1 -22.79 13.23 -23.03
N ALA A 2 -21.65 12.86 -23.61
CA ALA A 2 -20.65 12.02 -22.97
C ALA A 2 -19.91 12.84 -21.90
N THR A 3 -20.11 12.50 -20.63
CA THR A 3 -19.34 13.04 -19.52
C THR A 3 -17.90 12.53 -19.65
N ALA A 4 -17.03 13.38 -20.20
CA ALA A 4 -15.60 13.14 -20.20
C ALA A 4 -15.13 13.03 -18.75
N ILE A 5 -14.80 11.81 -18.31
CA ILE A 5 -14.06 11.58 -17.08
C ILE A 5 -12.67 12.18 -17.30
N ARG A 6 -12.51 13.46 -16.96
CA ARG A 6 -11.20 14.11 -16.85
C ARG A 6 -10.43 13.39 -15.74
N ALA A 7 -9.63 12.40 -16.11
CA ALA A 7 -8.72 11.74 -15.19
C ALA A 7 -7.54 12.69 -14.91
N ALA A 8 -7.71 13.57 -13.92
CA ALA A 8 -6.59 14.30 -13.34
C ALA A 8 -5.62 13.31 -12.68
N ALA A 9 -4.32 13.64 -12.64
CA ALA A 9 -3.28 12.85 -11.97
C ALA A 9 -3.63 12.49 -10.51
N GLY A 10 -4.49 13.30 -9.85
CA GLY A 10 -5.04 13.00 -8.52
C GLY A 10 -5.90 11.72 -8.47
N SER A 11 -6.50 11.29 -9.57
CA SER A 11 -7.33 10.07 -9.59
C SER A 11 -6.52 8.77 -9.54
N ARG A 12 -5.27 8.76 -10.01
CA ARG A 12 -4.43 7.55 -10.01
C ARG A 12 -3.75 7.35 -8.66
N SER A 13 -3.14 8.40 -8.10
CA SER A 13 -2.52 8.33 -6.76
C SER A 13 -3.54 8.04 -5.67
N LEU A 14 -4.73 8.64 -5.74
CA LEU A 14 -5.84 8.33 -4.84
C LEU A 14 -6.27 6.87 -4.93
N LYS A 15 -6.48 6.34 -6.15
CA LYS A 15 -6.87 4.93 -6.34
C LYS A 15 -5.82 3.97 -5.77
N GLN A 16 -4.55 4.24 -6.01
CA GLN A 16 -3.47 3.42 -5.49
C GLN A 16 -3.41 3.46 -3.97
N LEU A 17 -3.50 4.65 -3.35
CA LEU A 17 -3.50 4.78 -1.90
C LEU A 17 -4.71 4.08 -1.25
N LEU A 18 -5.91 4.22 -1.83
CA LEU A 18 -7.08 3.50 -1.35
C LEU A 18 -6.96 1.97 -1.53
N SER A 19 -6.29 1.52 -2.59
CA SER A 19 -6.03 0.10 -2.80
C SER A 19 -5.07 -0.49 -1.76
N GLU A 20 -4.02 0.25 -1.39
CA GLU A 20 -3.09 -0.16 -0.34
C GLU A 20 -3.75 -0.16 1.05
N LEU A 21 -4.56 0.86 1.36
CA LEU A 21 -5.38 0.86 2.58
C LEU A 21 -6.32 -0.36 2.65
N LYS A 22 -6.90 -0.75 1.52
CA LYS A 22 -7.77 -1.93 1.44
C LYS A 22 -6.98 -3.23 1.62
N ALA A 23 -5.75 -3.30 1.12
CA ALA A 23 -4.89 -4.48 1.23
C ALA A 23 -4.43 -4.74 2.68
N ILE A 24 -4.29 -3.68 3.48
CA ILE A 24 -3.76 -3.77 4.86
C ILE A 24 -4.87 -3.94 5.90
N ARG A 25 -6.11 -3.51 5.59
CA ARG A 25 -7.20 -3.51 6.59
C ARG A 25 -7.38 -4.88 7.25
N SER A 26 -7.49 -4.87 8.58
CA SER A 26 -8.04 -6.00 9.32
C SER A 26 -9.58 -5.93 9.33
N ALA A 27 -10.25 -7.05 9.61
CA ALA A 27 -11.70 -7.08 9.76
C ALA A 27 -12.20 -6.19 10.92
N GLU A 28 -11.37 -6.03 11.96
CA GLU A 28 -11.63 -5.19 13.14
C GLU A 28 -11.54 -3.68 12.83
N ASP A 29 -10.76 -3.29 11.83
CA ASP A 29 -10.49 -1.88 11.48
C ASP A 29 -11.44 -1.32 10.41
N SER A 30 -12.57 -2.00 10.15
CA SER A 30 -13.52 -1.62 9.09
C SER A 30 -14.03 -0.17 9.23
N GLY A 31 -14.28 0.27 10.46
CA GLY A 31 -14.71 1.65 10.76
C GLY A 31 -13.62 2.69 10.51
N ALA A 32 -12.37 2.39 10.90
CA ALA A 32 -11.23 3.26 10.67
C ALA A 32 -10.92 3.41 9.17
N PHE A 33 -11.03 2.32 8.41
CA PHE A 33 -10.90 2.35 6.94
C PHE A 33 -11.95 3.25 6.28
N ALA A 34 -13.21 3.15 6.70
CA ALA A 34 -14.29 3.99 6.17
C ALA A 34 -14.05 5.49 6.45
N LEU A 35 -13.59 5.82 7.66
CA LEU A 35 -13.28 7.21 8.03
C LEU A 35 -12.08 7.76 7.24
N ALA A 36 -10.99 7.00 7.17
CA ALA A 36 -9.78 7.39 6.45
C ALA A 36 -10.06 7.57 4.94
N SER A 37 -10.74 6.61 4.31
CA SER A 37 -11.08 6.70 2.88
C SER A 37 -11.98 7.90 2.57
N LYS A 38 -12.96 8.21 3.42
CA LYS A 38 -13.77 9.41 3.30
C LYS A 38 -12.91 10.69 3.41
N TYR A 39 -12.09 10.78 4.46
CA TYR A 39 -11.20 11.93 4.67
C TYR A 39 -10.28 12.18 3.48
N ILE A 40 -9.61 11.13 2.98
CA ILE A 40 -8.70 11.23 1.82
C ILE A 40 -9.45 11.72 0.58
N THR A 41 -10.64 11.19 0.33
CA THR A 41 -11.45 11.58 -0.82
C THR A 41 -11.90 13.05 -0.72
N ASP A 42 -12.26 13.51 0.48
CA ASP A 42 -12.65 14.90 0.73
C ASP A 42 -11.45 15.86 0.57
N GLN A 43 -10.25 15.47 1.02
CA GLN A 43 -9.03 16.27 0.79
C GLN A 43 -8.71 16.40 -0.71
N TYR A 44 -8.75 15.29 -1.45
CA TYR A 44 -8.48 15.33 -2.90
C TYR A 44 -9.48 16.20 -3.67
N ARG A 45 -10.76 16.19 -3.27
CA ARG A 45 -11.78 17.08 -3.85
C ARG A 45 -11.52 18.54 -3.53
N ARG A 46 -11.13 18.86 -2.30
CA ARG A 46 -10.86 20.24 -1.85
C ARG A 46 -9.73 20.92 -2.63
N PHE A 47 -8.73 20.15 -3.05
CA PHE A 47 -7.57 20.66 -3.79
C PHE A 47 -7.68 20.46 -5.32
N GLU A 48 -8.83 20.00 -5.84
CA GLU A 48 -9.01 19.74 -7.28
C GLU A 48 -9.33 21.02 -8.09
N THR A 49 -9.96 22.03 -7.47
CA THR A 49 -10.62 23.14 -8.20
C THR A 49 -10.15 24.56 -7.87
N THR A 50 -8.97 24.77 -7.30
CA THR A 50 -8.66 26.08 -6.68
C THR A 50 -7.42 26.78 -7.28
N GLU A 51 -7.47 28.12 -7.34
CA GLU A 51 -6.60 29.05 -8.09
C GLU A 51 -5.10 28.96 -7.78
N GLN A 52 -4.26 29.59 -8.63
CA GLN A 52 -2.81 29.40 -8.78
C GLN A 52 -1.93 29.32 -7.50
N GLN A 53 -2.33 29.88 -6.36
CA GLN A 53 -1.63 29.64 -5.07
C GLN A 53 -1.79 28.20 -4.53
N HIS A 54 -2.83 27.48 -4.98
CA HIS A 54 -3.15 26.10 -4.62
C HIS A 54 -2.47 25.04 -5.50
N CYS A 55 -1.74 25.42 -6.56
CA CYS A 55 -0.91 24.46 -7.30
C CYS A 55 0.10 23.79 -6.36
N ARG A 56 0.75 24.58 -5.50
CA ARG A 56 1.66 24.06 -4.47
C ARG A 56 0.94 23.16 -3.46
N ALA A 57 -0.24 23.54 -2.98
CA ALA A 57 -0.99 22.72 -2.03
C ALA A 57 -1.44 21.37 -2.65
N LYS A 58 -1.76 21.36 -3.95
CA LYS A 58 -2.08 20.13 -4.69
C LYS A 58 -0.86 19.23 -4.87
N GLU A 59 0.30 19.81 -5.17
CA GLU A 59 1.57 19.08 -5.24
C GLU A 59 1.97 18.52 -3.87
N GLU A 60 1.84 19.31 -2.80
CA GLU A 60 2.07 18.88 -1.43
C GLU A 60 1.12 17.73 -1.03
N LEU A 61 -0.15 17.80 -1.42
CA LEU A 61 -1.09 16.69 -1.21
C LEU A 61 -0.67 15.43 -1.97
N GLN A 62 -0.25 15.57 -3.22
CA GLN A 62 0.23 14.44 -4.03
C GLN A 62 1.48 13.80 -3.40
N PHE A 63 2.45 14.61 -2.99
CA PHE A 63 3.65 14.15 -2.31
C PHE A 63 3.33 13.44 -0.99
N THR A 64 2.40 14.01 -0.21
CA THR A 64 1.93 13.41 1.05
C THR A 64 1.25 12.06 0.79
N ALA A 65 0.39 11.99 -0.22
CA ALA A 65 -0.27 10.75 -0.61
C ALA A 65 0.72 9.69 -1.12
N GLU A 66 1.72 10.06 -1.89
CA GLU A 66 2.79 9.16 -2.33
C GLU A 66 3.62 8.63 -1.16
N THR A 67 3.91 9.49 -0.19
CA THR A 67 4.62 9.12 1.05
C THR A 67 3.83 8.07 1.83
N TYR A 68 2.53 8.32 2.06
CA TYR A 68 1.67 7.35 2.74
C TYR A 68 1.48 6.06 1.94
N ARG A 69 1.37 6.15 0.61
CA ARG A 69 1.31 4.97 -0.26
C ARG A 69 2.57 4.12 -0.10
N CYS A 70 3.75 4.73 -0.15
CA CYS A 70 5.03 4.05 0.03
C CYS A 70 5.12 3.39 1.41
N TYR A 71 4.68 4.09 2.46
CA TYR A 71 4.64 3.57 3.82
C TYR A 71 3.76 2.33 3.93
N LEU A 72 2.51 2.40 3.43
CA LEU A 72 1.57 1.28 3.44
C LEU A 72 2.11 0.09 2.63
N GLU A 73 2.62 0.33 1.43
CA GLU A 73 3.24 -0.69 0.59
C GLU A 73 4.41 -1.39 1.32
N SER A 74 5.24 -0.61 2.02
CA SER A 74 6.36 -1.13 2.82
C SER A 74 5.88 -1.97 4.00
N LEU A 75 4.79 -1.59 4.67
CA LEU A 75 4.19 -2.40 5.74
C LEU A 75 3.68 -3.74 5.23
N ARG A 76 3.05 -3.77 4.04
CA ARG A 76 2.61 -5.03 3.42
C ARG A 76 3.80 -5.94 3.13
N LYS A 77 4.83 -5.41 2.46
CA LYS A 77 6.06 -6.16 2.17
C LYS A 77 6.76 -6.63 3.44
N LEU A 78 6.78 -5.80 4.49
CA LEU A 78 7.35 -6.16 5.79
C LEU A 78 6.57 -7.33 6.39
N LYS A 79 5.24 -7.34 6.30
CA LYS A 79 4.40 -8.46 6.78
C LYS A 79 4.72 -9.75 6.00
N ASP A 80 4.79 -9.68 4.68
CA ASP A 80 5.14 -10.83 3.83
C ASP A 80 6.55 -11.36 4.15
N LEU A 81 7.50 -10.45 4.36
CA LEU A 81 8.87 -10.78 4.78
C LEU A 81 8.90 -11.42 6.18
N ASN A 82 8.09 -10.91 7.10
CA ASN A 82 7.98 -11.47 8.44
C ASN A 82 7.33 -12.86 8.39
N GLU A 83 6.33 -13.09 7.55
CA GLU A 83 5.72 -14.40 7.41
C GLU A 83 6.70 -15.44 6.82
N SER A 84 7.53 -15.03 5.87
CA SER A 84 8.51 -15.90 5.21
C SER A 84 9.77 -16.14 6.07
N TYR A 85 10.32 -15.10 6.71
CA TYR A 85 11.62 -15.19 7.36
C TYR A 85 11.59 -15.13 8.89
N ARG A 86 10.50 -14.68 9.52
CA ARG A 86 10.43 -14.70 10.99
C ARG A 86 10.40 -16.15 11.47
N GLY A 87 11.36 -16.50 12.30
CA GLY A 87 11.41 -17.81 12.94
C GLY A 87 10.19 -17.98 13.85
N LYS A 88 9.35 -18.99 13.56
CA LYS A 88 8.30 -19.47 14.48
C LYS A 88 8.90 -20.42 15.55
N GLY A 89 10.19 -20.29 15.87
CA GLY A 89 10.99 -21.24 16.63
C GLY A 89 12.17 -21.79 15.83
N GLU A 90 12.76 -22.90 16.28
CA GLU A 90 13.80 -23.63 15.55
C GLU A 90 13.18 -24.28 14.30
N ARG A 91 13.70 -23.91 13.13
CA ARG A 91 13.29 -24.50 11.84
C ARG A 91 14.06 -25.79 11.60
N SER A 92 13.44 -26.73 10.90
CA SER A 92 14.13 -27.95 10.47
C SER A 92 15.30 -27.61 9.54
N ILE A 93 16.33 -28.46 9.55
CA ILE A 93 17.47 -28.38 8.62
C ILE A 93 16.97 -28.39 7.17
N ARG A 94 15.93 -29.17 6.88
CA ARG A 94 15.32 -29.26 5.55
C ARG A 94 14.67 -27.95 5.12
N ASP A 95 13.78 -27.41 5.94
CA ASP A 95 13.09 -26.14 5.68
C ASP A 95 14.07 -24.98 5.50
N THR A 96 15.17 -25.00 6.26
CA THR A 96 16.24 -24.00 6.16
C THR A 96 17.00 -24.15 4.85
N ALA A 97 17.35 -25.37 4.45
CA ALA A 97 18.03 -25.65 3.19
C ALA A 97 17.17 -25.22 1.99
N ASP A 98 15.89 -25.59 1.98
CA ASP A 98 14.95 -25.24 0.91
C ASP A 98 14.75 -23.71 0.81
N MET A 99 14.70 -23.00 1.94
CA MET A 99 14.54 -21.54 1.96
C MET A 99 15.71 -20.78 1.33
N VAL A 100 16.93 -21.30 1.47
CA VAL A 100 18.14 -20.69 0.90
C VAL A 100 18.52 -21.28 -0.46
N GLY A 101 17.78 -22.28 -0.93
CA GLY A 101 18.01 -22.95 -2.22
C GLY A 101 19.07 -24.05 -2.20
N PHE A 102 19.36 -24.64 -1.04
CA PHE A 102 20.23 -25.81 -0.92
C PHE A 102 19.43 -27.13 -0.94
N LYS A 103 19.96 -28.14 -1.60
CA LYS A 103 19.47 -29.53 -1.52
C LYS A 103 20.15 -30.28 -0.38
N LEU A 104 19.47 -31.21 0.27
CA LEU A 104 20.12 -32.09 1.24
C LEU A 104 20.93 -33.17 0.53
N PRO A 105 21.99 -33.72 1.18
CA PRO A 105 22.80 -34.81 0.62
C PRO A 105 22.02 -36.08 0.24
N HIS A 106 20.78 -36.22 0.73
CA HIS A 106 19.91 -37.37 0.47
C HIS A 106 18.82 -37.09 -0.59
N ASP A 107 18.69 -35.87 -1.10
CA ASP A 107 17.73 -35.57 -2.17
C ASP A 107 18.29 -36.00 -3.54
N PRO A 108 17.42 -36.49 -4.46
CA PRO A 108 17.84 -36.86 -5.80
C PRO A 108 18.43 -35.66 -6.55
N LYS A 109 19.54 -35.91 -7.26
CA LYS A 109 20.29 -34.90 -8.02
C LYS A 109 19.42 -34.23 -9.08
#